data_AF-A0A9D8PX40-F1
#
_entry.id   AF-A0A9D8PX40-F1
#
_cell.length_a   1.000
_cell.length_b   1.000
_cell.length_c   1.000
_cell.angle_alpha   90.00
_cell.angle_beta   90.00
_cell.angle_gamma   90.00
#
_symmetry.space_group_name_H-M   'P 1'
#
loop_
_entity.id
_entity.type
_entity.pdbx_description
1 polymer ?
#
loop_
_entity_poly.entity_id
_entity_poly.type
_entity_poly.pdbx_seq_one_letter_code
_entity_poly.pdbx_strand_id
1 'polypeptide(L)' 'MDVEWVLATLNDVMDALEDAVGELERSPQAVDLLLPEVMPAIYAKLNYAWNSRELGPEALDKIDHDALVGFPKDLPM' A
#
# COMPACT_ATOMS: atom_id res chain seq x y z
N MET A 1 7.41 12.41 12.00
CA MET A 1 6.43 11.36 11.71
C MET A 1 5.08 11.71 12.32
N ASP A 2 4.08 11.92 11.48
CA ASP A 2 2.70 12.17 11.85
C ASP A 2 1.99 10.82 12.10
N VAL A 3 1.59 10.56 13.35
CA VAL A 3 1.01 9.28 13.76
C VAL A 3 -0.36 9.06 13.14
N GLU A 4 -1.19 10.10 13.05
CA GLU A 4 -2.54 9.99 12.47
C GLU A 4 -2.45 9.64 10.98
N TRP A 5 -1.51 10.26 10.27
CA TRP A 5 -1.24 9.95 8.87
C TRP A 5 -0.75 8.51 8.66
N VAL A 6 0.22 8.06 9.47
CA VAL A 6 0.73 6.69 9.38
C VAL A 6 -0.40 5.69 9.67
N LEU A 7 -1.21 5.92 10.70
CA LEU A 7 -2.35 5.05 10.98
C LEU A 7 -3.39 5.06 9.86
N ALA A 8 -3.72 6.22 9.30
CA ALA A 8 -4.67 6.34 8.20
C ALA A 8 -4.21 5.55 6.96
N THR A 9 -2.94 5.70 6.58
CA THR A 9 -2.38 5.00 5.42
C THR A 9 -2.22 3.49 5.65
N LEU A 10 -1.92 3.06 6.87
CA LEU A 10 -1.87 1.63 7.21
C LEU A 10 -3.27 0.99 7.30
N ASN A 11 -4.28 1.74 7.74
CA ASN A 11 -5.67 1.27 7.69
C ASN A 11 -6.13 1.09 6.24
N ASP A 12 -5.76 1.99 5.32
CA ASP A 12 -6.04 1.83 3.89
C ASP A 12 -5.36 0.58 3.29
N VAL A 13 -4.15 0.23 3.76
CA VAL A 13 -3.51 -1.06 3.41
C VAL A 13 -4.30 -2.24 3.97
N MET A 14 -4.75 -2.16 5.22
CA MET A 14 -5.49 -3.23 5.88
C MET A 14 -6.82 -3.49 5.17
N ASP A 15 -7.57 -2.45 4.83
CA ASP A 15 -8.83 -2.56 4.10
C ASP A 15 -8.62 -3.25 2.73
N ALA A 16 -7.60 -2.83 1.98
CA ALA A 16 -7.27 -3.43 0.69
C ALA A 16 -6.84 -4.91 0.81
N LEU A 17 -6.14 -5.26 1.89
CA LEU A 17 -5.74 -6.64 2.16
C LEU A 17 -6.94 -7.51 2.58
N GLU A 18 -7.84 -6.97 3.41
CA GLU A 18 -9.06 -7.66 3.83
C GLU A 18 -9.96 -7.96 2.62
N ASP A 19 -10.13 -6.99 1.72
CA ASP A 19 -10.87 -7.18 0.47
C ASP A 19 -10.24 -8.28 -0.40
N ALA A 20 -8.91 -8.21 -0.61
CA ALA A 20 -8.18 -9.21 -1.39
C ALA A 20 -8.29 -10.62 -0.78
N VAL A 21 -8.15 -10.75 0.54
CA VAL A 21 -8.34 -12.03 1.23
C VAL A 21 -9.77 -12.53 1.03
N GLY A 22 -10.77 -11.66 1.20
CA GLY A 22 -12.17 -12.02 0.99
C GLY A 22 -12.48 -12.48 -0.44
N GLU A 23 -11.83 -11.90 -1.46
CA GLU A 23 -11.96 -12.37 -2.85
C GLU A 23 -11.31 -13.74 -3.06
N LEU A 24 -10.09 -13.94 -2.56
CA LEU A 24 -9.38 -15.21 -2.68
C LEU A 24 -10.08 -16.34 -1.92
N GLU A 25 -10.68 -16.06 -0.76
CA GLU A 25 -11.49 -17.03 -0.02
C GLU A 25 -12.76 -17.44 -0.76
N ARG A 26 -13.40 -16.50 -1.47
CA ARG A 26 -14.59 -16.80 -2.30
C ARG A 26 -14.25 -17.58 -3.57
N SER A 27 -13.01 -17.51 -4.06
CA SER A 27 -12.58 -18.20 -5.27
C SER A 27 -11.14 -18.76 -5.17
N PRO A 28 -10.89 -19.77 -4.29
CA PRO A 28 -9.55 -20.30 -4.07
C PRO A 28 -8.89 -20.87 -5.35
N GLN A 29 -9.71 -21.41 -6.26
CA GLN A 29 -9.27 -21.94 -7.55
C GLN A 29 -8.75 -20.86 -8.52
N ALA A 30 -9.06 -19.59 -8.28
CA ALA A 30 -8.63 -18.46 -9.10
C ALA A 30 -7.44 -17.72 -8.48
N VAL A 31 -6.84 -18.22 -7.38
CA VAL A 31 -5.71 -17.58 -6.68
C VAL A 31 -4.58 -17.20 -7.63
N ASP A 32 -4.20 -18.08 -8.55
CA ASP A 32 -3.08 -17.82 -9.48
C ASP A 32 -3.35 -16.65 -10.44
N LEU A 33 -4.63 -16.32 -10.68
CA LEU A 33 -5.05 -15.18 -11.49
C LEU A 33 -5.28 -13.94 -10.63
N LEU A 34 -6.00 -14.08 -9.51
CA LEU A 34 -6.41 -12.96 -8.66
C LEU A 34 -5.24 -12.39 -7.86
N LEU A 35 -4.34 -13.23 -7.36
CA LEU A 35 -3.23 -12.77 -6.52
C LEU A 35 -2.31 -11.77 -7.26
N PRO A 36 -1.86 -12.02 -8.51
CA PRO A 36 -1.13 -11.03 -9.29
C PRO A 36 -1.91 -9.76 -9.61
N GLU A 37 -3.25 -9.81 -9.64
CA GLU A 37 -4.11 -8.65 -9.91
C GLU A 37 -4.24 -7.73 -8.68
N VAL A 38 -4.43 -8.30 -7.48
CA VAL A 38 -4.71 -7.53 -6.26
C VAL A 38 -3.45 -7.06 -5.52
N MET A 39 -2.38 -7.87 -5.55
CA MET A 39 -1.16 -7.57 -4.79
C MET A 39 -0.45 -6.27 -5.19
N PRO A 40 -0.37 -5.86 -6.47
CA PRO A 40 0.26 -4.60 -6.86
C PRO A 40 -0.35 -3.38 -6.15
N ALA A 41 -1.67 -3.35 -5.97
CA ALA A 41 -2.34 -2.26 -5.27
C ALA A 41 -1.98 -2.22 -3.78
N ILE A 42 -1.88 -3.38 -3.13
CA ILE A 42 -1.45 -3.49 -1.73
C ILE A 42 0.00 -3.02 -1.57
N TYR A 43 0.90 -3.43 -2.47
CA TYR A 43 2.28 -2.95 -2.46
C TYR A 43 2.37 -1.44 -2.66
N ALA A 44 1.60 -0.89 -3.60
CA ALA A 44 1.54 0.56 -3.83
C ALA A 44 1.10 1.31 -2.57
N LYS A 45 0.11 0.81 -1.82
CA LYS A 45 -0.36 1.41 -0.57
C LYS A 45 0.68 1.30 0.56
N LEU A 46 1.35 0.15 0.70
CA LEU A 46 2.45 -0.03 1.65
C LEU A 46 3.61 0.93 1.37
N ASN A 47 3.98 1.05 0.10
CA ASN A 47 5.01 1.97 -0.36
C ASN A 47 4.59 3.42 -0.08
N TYR A 48 3.34 3.77 -0.35
CA TYR A 48 2.79 5.09 -0.08
C TYR A 48 2.87 5.44 1.42
N ALA A 49 2.46 4.52 2.29
CA ALA A 49 2.55 4.69 3.74
C ALA A 49 4.00 4.93 4.18
N TRP A 50 4.95 4.14 3.66
CA TRP A 50 6.36 4.28 3.97
C TRP A 50 6.96 5.58 3.44
N ASN A 51 6.78 5.89 2.15
CA ASN A 51 7.41 7.02 1.48
C ASN A 51 6.85 8.38 1.96
N SER A 52 5.62 8.42 2.45
CA SER A 52 5.01 9.64 3.01
C SER A 52 5.22 9.84 4.52
N ARG A 53 5.68 8.84 5.27
CA ARG A 53 5.71 8.81 6.74
C ARG A 53 6.34 10.03 7.43
N GLU A 54 7.39 10.60 6.83
CA GLU A 54 8.13 11.71 7.43
C GLU A 54 7.44 13.06 7.20
N LEU A 55 6.82 13.24 6.02
CA LEU A 55 6.17 14.48 5.60
C LEU A 55 4.65 14.49 5.90
N GLY A 56 4.06 13.33 6.16
CA GLY A 56 2.63 13.21 6.37
C GLY A 56 1.84 13.67 5.13
N PRO A 57 0.73 14.43 5.32
CA PRO A 57 -0.06 14.97 4.21
C PRO A 57 0.72 15.81 3.20
N GLU A 58 1.77 16.52 3.65
CA GLU A 58 2.58 17.38 2.76
C GLU A 58 3.34 16.57 1.70
N ALA A 59 3.47 15.26 1.87
CA ALA A 59 4.09 14.38 0.89
C ALA A 59 3.38 14.44 -0.48
N LEU A 60 2.05 14.67 -0.48
CA LEU A 60 1.24 14.75 -1.71
C LEU A 60 1.64 15.90 -2.63
N ASP A 61 2.11 17.01 -2.05
CA ASP A 61 2.53 18.19 -2.81
C ASP A 61 4.03 18.19 -3.13
N LYS A 62 4.81 17.38 -2.41
CA LYS A 62 6.28 17.44 -2.40
C LYS A 62 6.97 16.23 -3.02
N ILE A 63 6.28 15.10 -3.10
CA ILE A 63 6.80 13.86 -3.66
C ILE A 63 5.97 13.50 -4.88
N ASP A 64 6.66 13.16 -5.97
CA ASP A 64 6.02 12.66 -7.18
C ASP A 64 5.20 11.38 -6.89
N HIS A 65 4.05 11.23 -7.53
CA HIS A 65 3.15 10.11 -7.26
C HIS A 65 3.81 8.75 -7.50
N ASP A 66 4.58 8.60 -8.58
CA ASP A 66 5.27 7.34 -8.87
C ASP A 66 6.33 7.03 -7.80
N ALA A 67 6.95 8.07 -7.24
CA ALA A 67 7.87 7.92 -6.11
C ALA A 67 7.15 7.58 -4.79
N LEU A 68 5.90 8.01 -4.61
CA LEU A 68 5.09 7.64 -3.44
C LEU A 68 4.71 6.16 -3.48
N VAL A 69 4.22 5.66 -4.62
CA VAL A 69 3.74 4.27 -4.73
C VAL A 69 4.84 3.28 -5.13
N GLY A 70 6.01 3.77 -5.56
CA GLY A 70 7.16 2.96 -5.93
C GLY A 70 7.91 2.36 -4.74
N PHE A 71 8.69 1.30 -5.00
CA PHE A 71 9.46 0.61 -3.97
C PHE A 71 10.38 1.59 -3.20
N PRO A 72 10.38 1.57 -1.85
CA PRO A 72 11.18 2.48 -1.06
C PRO A 72 12.68 2.38 -1.35
N LYS A 73 13.32 3.53 -1.55
CA LYS A 73 14.75 3.62 -1.88
C LYS A 73 15.66 3.38 -0.68
N ASP A 74 15.11 3.49 0.53
CA ASP A 74 15.80 3.44 1.81
C ASP A 74 15.53 2.15 2.60
N LEU A 75 14.75 1.21 2.04
CA LEU A 75 14.60 -0.13 2.61
C LEU A 75 15.92 -0.91 2.42
N PRO A 76 16.45 -1.54 3.49
CA PRO A 76 17.61 -2.41 3.35
C PRO A 76 17.24 -3.64 2.49
N MET A 77 18.13 -3.96 1.54
CA MET A 77 18.06 -5.13 0.65
C MET A 77 19.00 -6.24 1.12
#